data_AF-D1A713-F1
#
_entry.id   AF-D1A713-F1
#
_cell.length_a   1.000
_cell.length_b   1.000
_cell.length_c   1.000
_cell.angle_alpha   90.00
_cell.angle_beta   90.00
_cell.angle_gamma   90.00
#
_symmetry.space_group_name_H-M   'P 1'
#
loop_
_entity.id
_entity.type
_entity.pdbx_description
1 polymer ?
#
loop_
_entity_poly.entity_id
_entity_poly.type
_entity_poly.pdbx_seq_one_letter_code
_entity_poly.pdbx_strand_id
1 'polypeptide(L)'
;MVTDKARDKARDATGIPDAAPSPSGGPPPWTLPAVTFALTVLLAWAAWAKVAQQWAGIAGGAALIALLGWAAATGRAADQMTTAAARAGLAVVLGWAGLAKATEPPALQELAVESYQLLPEGLITPVGVGLPILEIVLAALLLAGFATRFSGALSGLLMVVFIVGIASAWARGLKIDCGCFGGGGQIDDPPYLGEIMRDLGFLALAAWVAAWPPGRFALDRKIGLYQD
;
A
#
# COMPACT_ATOMS: atom_id res chain seq x y z
N MET A 1 52.74 17.85 61.38
CA MET A 1 51.41 18.46 61.10
C MET A 1 51.68 19.78 60.40
N VAL A 2 51.77 19.76 59.06
CA VAL A 2 51.97 20.98 58.26
C VAL A 2 50.59 21.64 58.17
N THR A 3 50.48 22.87 58.69
CA THR A 3 49.19 23.58 58.75
C THR A 3 48.76 23.99 57.33
N ASP A 4 47.44 24.03 57.07
CA ASP A 4 46.87 24.41 55.77
C ASP A 4 47.46 25.71 55.21
N LYS A 5 47.80 26.63 56.11
CA LYS A 5 48.44 27.90 55.81
C LYS A 5 49.80 27.79 55.10
N ALA A 6 50.53 26.70 55.32
CA ALA A 6 51.79 26.43 54.63
C ALA A 6 51.58 25.83 53.23
N ARG A 7 50.45 25.13 52.99
CA ARG A 7 50.07 24.63 51.66
C ARG A 7 49.62 25.75 50.75
N ASP A 8 48.82 26.69 51.25
CA ASP A 8 48.34 27.81 50.45
C ASP A 8 49.48 28.76 50.08
N LYS A 9 50.40 29.02 51.01
CA LYS A 9 51.59 29.84 50.74
C LYS A 9 52.52 29.21 49.68
N ALA A 10 52.55 27.88 49.59
CA ALA A 10 53.31 27.18 48.56
C ALA A 10 52.62 27.24 47.18
N ARG A 11 51.27 27.22 47.13
CA ARG A 11 50.51 27.37 45.88
C ARG A 11 50.66 28.77 45.29
N ASP A 12 50.55 29.81 46.10
CA ASP A 12 50.70 31.21 45.67
C ASP A 12 52.11 31.53 45.14
N ALA A 13 53.15 30.88 45.70
CA ALA A 13 54.53 31.08 45.28
C ALA A 13 54.86 30.47 43.90
N THR A 14 54.07 29.51 43.42
CA THR A 14 54.31 28.82 42.14
C THR A 14 53.65 29.47 40.94
N GLY A 15 52.75 30.45 41.14
CA GLY A 15 52.14 31.23 40.05
C GLY A 15 51.36 30.40 39.02
N ILE A 16 50.91 29.18 39.37
CA ILE A 16 50.16 28.31 38.47
C ILE A 16 48.74 28.87 38.35
N PRO A 17 48.30 29.33 37.16
CA PRO A 17 46.92 29.76 36.96
C PRO A 17 45.96 28.56 37.05
N ASP A 18 44.77 28.78 37.62
CA ASP A 18 43.74 27.75 37.69
C ASP A 18 43.37 27.25 36.29
N ALA A 19 43.25 25.93 36.14
CA ALA A 19 42.85 25.32 34.88
C ALA A 19 41.49 25.86 34.43
N ALA A 20 41.39 26.27 33.16
CA ALA A 20 40.13 26.74 32.58
C ALA A 20 39.04 25.65 32.71
N PRO A 21 37.78 26.02 33.01
CA PRO A 21 36.71 25.05 33.13
C PRO A 21 36.52 24.30 31.81
N SER A 22 36.48 22.96 31.87
CA SER A 22 36.15 22.13 30.71
C SER A 22 34.79 22.53 30.14
N PRO A 23 34.59 22.64 28.82
CA PRO A 23 33.28 22.93 28.25
C PRO A 23 32.30 21.83 28.68
N SER A 24 31.34 22.17 29.54
CA SER A 24 30.34 21.26 30.11
C SER A 24 29.22 20.90 29.13
N GLY A 25 29.54 20.86 27.83
CA GLY A 25 28.56 20.72 26.74
C GLY A 25 28.34 19.29 26.28
N GLY A 26 28.40 18.31 27.19
CA GLY A 26 27.94 16.96 26.85
C GLY A 26 26.42 16.96 26.63
N PRO A 27 25.87 16.15 25.71
CA PRO A 27 24.44 16.00 25.60
C PRO A 27 23.88 15.58 26.98
N PRO A 28 22.71 16.08 27.39
CA PRO A 28 22.21 15.82 28.72
C PRO A 28 22.01 14.31 28.94
N PRO A 29 22.13 13.81 30.17
CA PRO A 29 22.24 12.38 30.47
C PRO A 29 21.00 11.55 30.05
N TRP A 30 19.88 12.22 29.77
CA TRP A 30 18.64 11.60 29.28
C TRP A 30 18.61 11.35 27.77
N THR A 31 19.59 11.86 27.00
CA THR A 31 19.59 11.72 25.54
C THR A 31 19.71 10.26 25.08
N LEU A 32 20.64 9.50 25.64
CA LEU A 32 20.80 8.08 25.35
C LEU A 32 19.55 7.24 25.62
N PRO A 33 18.91 7.31 26.81
CA PRO A 33 17.67 6.56 27.06
C PRO A 33 16.50 7.08 26.22
N ALA A 34 16.39 8.38 25.97
CA ALA A 34 15.34 8.93 25.10
C ALA A 34 15.47 8.47 23.65
N VAL A 35 16.69 8.48 23.08
CA VAL A 35 16.96 7.96 21.74
C VAL A 35 16.70 6.47 21.68
N THR A 36 17.14 5.70 22.68
CA THR A 36 16.92 4.25 22.74
C THR A 36 15.43 3.93 22.78
N PHE A 37 14.65 4.64 23.61
CA PHE A 37 13.21 4.45 23.70
C PHE A 37 12.46 4.90 22.44
N ALA A 38 12.84 6.04 21.86
CA ALA A 38 12.27 6.50 20.59
C ALA A 38 12.58 5.51 19.45
N LEU A 39 13.80 4.98 19.39
CA LEU A 39 14.20 3.99 18.40
C LEU A 39 13.42 2.68 18.58
N THR A 40 13.23 2.18 19.81
CA THR A 40 12.46 0.95 20.04
C THR A 40 10.98 1.12 19.72
N VAL A 41 10.38 2.27 20.05
CA VAL A 41 8.99 2.59 19.69
C VAL A 41 8.85 2.71 18.17
N LEU A 42 9.77 3.38 17.48
CA LEU A 42 9.76 3.52 16.01
C LEU A 42 9.95 2.17 15.31
N LEU A 43 10.88 1.34 15.79
CA LEU A 43 11.11 0.00 15.26
C LEU A 43 9.92 -0.93 15.53
N ALA A 44 9.32 -0.86 16.72
CA ALA A 44 8.11 -1.61 17.05
C ALA A 44 6.92 -1.16 16.20
N TRP A 45 6.74 0.14 15.99
CA TRP A 45 5.70 0.70 15.13
C TRP A 45 5.89 0.31 13.66
N ALA A 46 7.13 0.40 13.14
CA ALA A 46 7.44 -0.02 11.76
C ALA A 46 7.26 -1.53 11.55
N ALA A 47 7.65 -2.35 12.53
CA ALA A 47 7.40 -3.79 12.50
C ALA A 47 5.89 -4.09 12.54
N TRP A 48 5.14 -3.39 13.39
CA TRP A 48 3.69 -3.54 13.48
C TRP A 48 2.98 -3.07 12.21
N ALA A 49 3.43 -1.98 11.58
CA ALA A 49 2.88 -1.47 10.32
C ALA A 49 3.08 -2.48 9.17
N LYS A 50 4.27 -3.09 9.04
CA LYS A 50 4.53 -4.15 8.05
C LYS A 50 3.71 -5.41 8.30
N VAL A 51 3.65 -5.86 9.55
CA VAL A 51 2.84 -7.02 9.96
C VAL A 51 1.36 -6.75 9.69
N ALA A 52 0.86 -5.58 10.08
CA ALA A 52 -0.54 -5.20 9.86
C ALA A 52 -0.91 -5.14 8.38
N GLN A 53 0.00 -4.75 7.49
CA GLN A 53 -0.28 -4.67 6.05
C GLN A 53 -0.56 -6.04 5.43
N GLN A 54 0.19 -7.07 5.80
CA GLN A 54 -0.07 -8.45 5.37
C GLN A 54 -1.40 -8.97 5.92
N TRP A 55 -1.65 -8.79 7.22
CA TRP A 55 -2.90 -9.24 7.85
C TRP A 55 -4.13 -8.47 7.38
N ALA A 56 -4.00 -7.18 7.07
CA ALA A 56 -5.08 -6.36 6.53
C ALA A 56 -5.47 -6.81 5.12
N GLY A 57 -4.50 -7.13 4.26
CA GLY A 57 -4.76 -7.69 2.93
C GLY A 57 -5.49 -9.03 2.99
N ILE A 58 -5.02 -9.95 3.84
CA ILE A 58 -5.63 -11.28 4.03
C ILE A 58 -7.04 -11.16 4.61
N ALA A 59 -7.21 -10.43 5.72
CA ALA A 59 -8.49 -10.31 6.40
C ALA A 59 -9.51 -9.56 5.54
N GLY A 60 -9.09 -8.47 4.88
CA GLY A 60 -9.95 -7.69 3.99
C GLY A 60 -10.42 -8.51 2.78
N GLY A 61 -9.50 -9.18 2.09
CA GLY A 61 -9.82 -10.03 0.94
C GLY A 61 -10.76 -11.18 1.31
N ALA A 62 -10.44 -11.91 2.37
CA ALA A 62 -11.27 -13.01 2.87
C ALA A 62 -12.66 -12.54 3.31
N ALA A 63 -12.75 -11.39 3.98
CA ALA A 63 -14.03 -10.81 4.39
C ALA A 63 -14.91 -10.43 3.18
N LEU A 64 -14.34 -9.82 2.14
CA LEU A 64 -15.07 -9.52 0.90
C LEU A 64 -15.62 -10.79 0.25
N ILE A 65 -14.80 -11.82 0.10
CA ILE A 65 -15.21 -13.10 -0.48
C ILE A 65 -16.33 -13.73 0.36
N ALA A 66 -16.17 -13.78 1.68
CA ALA A 66 -17.16 -14.36 2.59
C ALA A 66 -18.49 -13.59 2.57
N LEU A 67 -18.46 -12.26 2.58
CA LEU A 67 -19.65 -11.42 2.55
C LEU A 67 -20.42 -11.57 1.24
N LEU A 68 -19.73 -11.60 0.10
CA LEU A 68 -20.36 -11.80 -1.21
C LEU A 68 -20.92 -13.23 -1.33
N GLY A 69 -20.18 -14.24 -0.87
CA GLY A 69 -20.67 -15.62 -0.82
C GLY A 69 -21.94 -15.77 0.03
N TRP A 70 -21.97 -15.12 1.19
CA TRP A 70 -23.15 -15.08 2.05
C TRP A 70 -24.33 -14.33 1.40
N ALA A 71 -24.08 -13.18 0.75
CA ALA A 71 -25.10 -12.44 0.02
C ALA A 71 -25.69 -13.25 -1.14
N ALA A 72 -24.85 -14.01 -1.87
CA ALA A 72 -25.29 -14.94 -2.91
C ALA A 72 -26.20 -16.04 -2.34
N ALA A 73 -25.78 -16.68 -1.24
CA ALA A 73 -26.52 -17.78 -0.62
C ALA A 73 -27.85 -17.37 0.03
N THR A 74 -27.97 -16.12 0.48
CA THR A 74 -29.18 -15.60 1.13
C THR A 74 -30.20 -14.97 0.17
N GLY A 75 -29.96 -15.06 -1.15
CA GLY A 75 -30.83 -14.44 -2.16
C GLY A 75 -30.76 -12.91 -2.23
N ARG A 76 -29.88 -12.27 -1.42
CA ARG A 76 -29.57 -10.84 -1.49
C ARG A 76 -28.68 -10.49 -2.68
N ALA A 77 -28.26 -11.49 -3.45
CA ALA A 77 -27.48 -11.33 -4.66
C ALA A 77 -28.11 -10.38 -5.69
N ALA A 78 -29.45 -10.36 -5.74
CA ALA A 78 -30.21 -9.48 -6.60
C ALA A 78 -30.52 -8.11 -5.97
N ASP A 79 -30.12 -7.86 -4.71
CA ASP A 79 -30.36 -6.56 -4.07
C ASP A 79 -29.52 -5.48 -4.76
N GLN A 80 -30.21 -4.52 -5.37
CA GLN A 80 -29.61 -3.45 -6.14
C GLN A 80 -28.59 -2.63 -5.34
N MET A 81 -28.73 -2.59 -4.02
CA MET A 81 -27.78 -1.88 -3.15
C MET A 81 -26.45 -2.62 -3.03
N THR A 82 -26.46 -3.96 -2.98
CA THR A 82 -25.24 -4.78 -2.88
C THR A 82 -24.36 -4.61 -4.11
N THR A 83 -24.94 -4.69 -5.31
CA THR A 83 -24.18 -4.46 -6.56
C THR A 83 -23.72 -3.01 -6.69
N ALA A 84 -24.52 -2.04 -6.23
CA ALA A 84 -24.09 -0.65 -6.22
C ALA A 84 -22.90 -0.42 -5.28
N ALA A 85 -22.92 -1.04 -4.09
CA ALA A 85 -21.81 -0.98 -3.14
C ALA A 85 -20.56 -1.68 -3.67
N ALA A 86 -20.70 -2.88 -4.27
CA ALA A 86 -19.58 -3.61 -4.87
C ALA A 86 -18.93 -2.81 -6.00
N ARG A 87 -19.75 -2.21 -6.87
CA ARG A 87 -19.32 -1.32 -7.95
C ARG A 87 -18.61 -0.08 -7.44
N ALA A 88 -19.17 0.60 -6.45
CA ALA A 88 -18.57 1.80 -5.86
C ALA A 88 -17.24 1.48 -5.16
N GLY A 89 -17.18 0.38 -4.40
CA GLY A 89 -15.95 -0.07 -3.75
C GLY A 89 -14.84 -0.36 -4.74
N LEU A 90 -15.15 -1.14 -5.79
CA LEU A 90 -14.19 -1.44 -6.86
C LEU A 90 -13.74 -0.18 -7.61
N ALA A 91 -14.67 0.75 -7.89
CA ALA A 91 -14.35 2.02 -8.53
C ALA A 91 -13.40 2.89 -7.69
N VAL A 92 -13.67 3.01 -6.38
CA VAL A 92 -12.80 3.78 -5.47
C VAL A 92 -11.40 3.18 -5.42
N VAL A 93 -11.28 1.86 -5.30
CA VAL A 93 -9.99 1.18 -5.23
C VAL A 93 -9.20 1.34 -6.53
N LEU A 94 -9.81 1.09 -7.69
CA LEU A 94 -9.15 1.26 -8.99
C LEU A 94 -8.78 2.71 -9.24
N GLY A 95 -9.65 3.66 -8.87
CA GLY A 95 -9.38 5.08 -9.03
C GLY A 95 -8.21 5.53 -8.16
N TRP A 96 -8.18 5.10 -6.89
CA TRP A 96 -7.06 5.37 -5.99
C TRP A 96 -5.76 4.74 -6.49
N ALA A 97 -5.79 3.47 -6.90
CA ALA A 97 -4.64 2.75 -7.42
C ALA A 97 -4.08 3.40 -8.69
N GLY A 98 -4.95 3.77 -9.63
CA GLY A 98 -4.54 4.41 -10.88
C GLY A 98 -4.03 5.82 -10.67
N LEU A 99 -4.66 6.61 -9.78
CA LEU A 99 -4.17 7.94 -9.44
C LEU A 99 -2.80 7.90 -8.78
N ALA A 100 -2.61 6.99 -7.81
CA ALA A 100 -1.32 6.84 -7.14
C ALA A 100 -0.20 6.56 -8.14
N LYS A 101 -0.40 5.63 -9.08
CA LYS A 101 0.58 5.33 -10.13
C LYS A 101 0.75 6.48 -11.14
N ALA A 102 -0.35 7.13 -11.55
CA ALA A 102 -0.31 8.19 -12.56
C ALA A 102 0.39 9.47 -12.07
N THR A 103 0.42 9.70 -10.75
CA THR A 103 1.14 10.84 -10.16
C THR A 103 2.65 10.63 -10.03
N GLU A 104 3.13 9.41 -10.24
CA GLU A 104 4.55 9.11 -10.16
C GLU A 104 5.29 9.51 -11.45
N PRO A 105 6.59 9.84 -11.36
CA PRO A 105 7.43 10.01 -12.54
C PRO A 105 7.39 8.76 -13.44
N PRO A 106 7.39 8.91 -14.78
CA PRO A 106 7.36 7.79 -15.71
C PRO A 106 8.43 6.71 -15.44
N ALA A 107 9.61 7.12 -14.97
CA ALA A 107 10.69 6.20 -14.61
C ALA A 107 10.29 5.22 -13.49
N LEU A 108 9.48 5.63 -12.51
CA LEU A 108 8.98 4.72 -11.47
C LEU A 108 7.88 3.79 -11.99
N GLN A 109 7.04 4.28 -12.89
CA GLN A 109 6.00 3.46 -13.54
C GLN A 109 6.64 2.34 -14.38
N GLU A 110 7.72 2.65 -15.10
CA GLU A 110 8.51 1.68 -15.86
C GLU A 110 9.24 0.71 -14.94
N LEU A 111 9.89 1.22 -13.88
CA LEU A 111 10.59 0.39 -12.90
C LEU A 111 9.67 -0.66 -12.26
N ALA A 112 8.43 -0.28 -11.93
CA ALA A 112 7.44 -1.19 -11.39
C ALA A 112 7.20 -2.37 -12.34
N VAL A 113 7.00 -2.12 -13.64
CA VAL A 113 6.76 -3.16 -14.65
C VAL A 113 8.02 -3.97 -14.94
N GLU A 114 9.18 -3.31 -15.07
CA GLU A 114 10.48 -3.93 -15.31
C GLU A 114 10.84 -4.91 -14.19
N SER A 115 10.51 -4.58 -12.93
CA SER A 115 10.84 -5.40 -11.77
C SER A 115 10.25 -6.81 -11.82
N TYR A 116 9.13 -7.00 -12.54
CA TYR A 116 8.53 -8.31 -12.75
C TYR A 116 9.34 -9.20 -13.71
N GLN A 117 10.22 -8.63 -14.54
CA GLN A 117 11.03 -9.38 -15.52
C GLN A 117 10.17 -10.32 -16.38
N LEU A 118 8.97 -9.87 -16.78
CA LEU A 118 8.01 -10.63 -17.58
C LEU A 118 7.88 -10.11 -19.02
N LEU A 119 8.09 -8.81 -19.21
CA LEU A 119 7.86 -8.14 -20.49
C LEU A 119 9.20 -7.76 -21.15
N PRO A 120 9.28 -7.79 -22.50
CA PRO A 120 10.41 -7.23 -23.23
C PRO A 120 10.43 -5.71 -23.13
N GLU A 121 11.62 -5.10 -23.27
CA GLU A 121 11.86 -3.66 -23.09
C GLU A 121 10.85 -2.75 -23.83
N GLY A 122 10.49 -3.10 -25.08
CA GLY A 122 9.55 -2.31 -25.88
C GLY A 122 8.11 -2.26 -25.34
N LEU A 123 7.72 -3.16 -24.41
CA LEU A 123 6.40 -3.19 -23.78
C LEU A 123 6.38 -2.60 -22.37
N ILE A 124 7.54 -2.29 -21.78
CA ILE A 124 7.63 -1.76 -20.41
C ILE A 124 6.94 -0.39 -20.34
N THR A 125 7.34 0.58 -21.18
CA THR A 125 6.75 1.92 -21.19
C THR A 125 5.26 1.93 -21.53
N PRO A 126 4.77 1.25 -22.59
CA PRO A 126 3.34 1.20 -22.87
C PRO A 126 2.50 0.64 -21.73
N VAL A 127 2.99 -0.40 -21.04
CA VAL A 127 2.27 -1.00 -19.92
C VAL A 127 2.36 -0.12 -18.67
N GLY A 128 3.54 0.41 -18.36
CA GLY A 128 3.75 1.28 -17.19
C GLY A 128 2.87 2.53 -17.21
N VAL A 129 2.75 3.18 -18.38
CA VAL A 129 1.91 4.38 -18.55
C VAL A 129 0.45 4.05 -18.84
N GLY A 130 0.19 2.97 -19.58
CA GLY A 130 -1.17 2.59 -20.00
C GLY A 130 -2.01 1.99 -18.88
N LEU A 131 -1.39 1.26 -17.96
CA LEU A 131 -2.07 0.58 -16.86
C LEU A 131 -2.77 1.55 -15.89
N PRO A 132 -2.13 2.64 -15.39
CA PRO A 132 -2.80 3.64 -14.55
C PRO A 132 -3.99 4.31 -15.25
N ILE A 133 -3.87 4.60 -16.55
CA ILE A 133 -4.94 5.20 -17.34
C ILE A 133 -6.12 4.23 -17.43
N LEU A 134 -5.86 2.95 -17.69
CA LEU A 134 -6.88 1.92 -17.74
C LEU A 134 -7.61 1.79 -16.39
N GLU A 135 -6.88 1.80 -15.27
CA GLU A 135 -7.45 1.77 -13.92
C GLU A 135 -8.40 2.95 -13.66
N ILE A 136 -7.98 4.17 -14.01
CA ILE A 136 -8.78 5.40 -13.84
C ILE A 136 -10.03 5.37 -14.74
N VAL A 137 -9.90 4.94 -15.98
CA VAL A 137 -11.05 4.84 -16.91
C VAL A 137 -12.05 3.81 -16.40
N LEU A 138 -11.59 2.63 -15.99
CA LEU A 138 -12.46 1.60 -15.40
C LEU A 138 -13.14 2.10 -14.13
N ALA A 139 -12.42 2.81 -13.26
CA ALA A 139 -12.98 3.44 -12.08
C ALA A 139 -14.11 4.42 -12.42
N ALA A 140 -13.90 5.30 -13.42
CA ALA A 140 -14.90 6.27 -13.85
C ALA A 140 -16.14 5.57 -14.45
N LEU A 141 -15.94 4.56 -15.31
CA LEU A 141 -17.03 3.78 -15.91
C LEU A 141 -17.83 3.03 -14.85
N LEU A 142 -17.14 2.36 -13.92
CA LEU A 142 -17.77 1.68 -12.80
C LEU A 142 -18.51 2.67 -11.92
N LEU A 143 -17.95 3.82 -11.56
CA LEU A 143 -18.62 4.81 -10.71
C LEU A 143 -19.86 5.41 -11.36
N ALA A 144 -19.78 5.72 -12.65
CA ALA A 144 -20.90 6.18 -13.46
C ALA A 144 -21.97 5.08 -13.65
N GLY A 145 -21.58 3.82 -13.49
CA GLY A 145 -22.44 2.67 -13.74
C GLY A 145 -22.79 2.56 -15.22
N PHE A 146 -21.79 2.78 -16.08
CA PHE A 146 -21.87 2.63 -17.52
C PHE A 146 -21.17 1.35 -17.97
N ALA A 147 -21.79 0.62 -18.89
CA ALA A 147 -21.34 -0.68 -19.39
C ALA A 147 -20.91 -1.61 -18.23
N THR A 148 -21.70 -1.64 -17.16
CA THR A 148 -21.34 -2.19 -15.84
C THR A 148 -20.77 -3.60 -15.90
N ARG A 149 -21.41 -4.50 -16.67
CA ARG A 149 -20.92 -5.87 -16.83
C ARG A 149 -19.58 -5.94 -17.55
N PHE A 150 -19.40 -5.14 -18.59
CA PHE A 150 -18.15 -5.08 -19.35
C PHE A 150 -17.02 -4.49 -18.50
N SER A 151 -17.29 -3.36 -17.84
CA SER A 151 -16.36 -2.71 -16.92
C SER A 151 -15.97 -3.66 -15.78
N GLY A 152 -16.94 -4.37 -15.19
CA GLY A 152 -16.69 -5.40 -14.17
C GLY A 152 -15.83 -6.56 -14.68
N ALA A 153 -16.11 -7.09 -15.87
CA ALA A 153 -15.33 -8.16 -16.48
C ALA A 153 -13.88 -7.72 -16.78
N LEU A 154 -13.70 -6.52 -17.32
CA LEU A 154 -12.37 -5.98 -17.65
C LEU A 154 -11.56 -5.67 -16.38
N SER A 155 -12.20 -5.14 -15.33
CA SER A 155 -11.58 -5.01 -14.01
C SER A 155 -11.22 -6.38 -13.41
N GLY A 156 -12.06 -7.40 -13.59
CA GLY A 156 -11.75 -8.76 -13.15
C GLY A 156 -10.55 -9.35 -13.87
N LEU A 157 -10.47 -9.17 -15.19
CA LEU A 157 -9.32 -9.58 -15.99
C LEU A 157 -8.04 -8.88 -15.51
N LEU A 158 -8.13 -7.58 -15.22
CA LEU A 158 -7.01 -6.81 -14.68
C LEU A 158 -6.52 -7.37 -13.34
N MET A 159 -7.43 -7.72 -12.42
CA MET A 159 -7.08 -8.35 -11.14
C MET A 159 -6.40 -9.71 -11.35
N VAL A 160 -6.86 -10.51 -12.31
CA VAL A 160 -6.22 -11.80 -12.64
C VAL A 160 -4.80 -11.58 -13.14
N VAL A 161 -4.56 -10.59 -14.00
CA VAL A 161 -3.22 -10.25 -14.49
C VAL A 161 -2.30 -9.87 -13.33
N PHE A 162 -2.76 -9.05 -12.39
CA PHE A 162 -1.98 -8.71 -11.19
C PHE A 162 -1.66 -9.95 -10.35
N ILE A 163 -2.67 -10.76 -10.01
CA ILE A 163 -2.48 -11.98 -9.22
C ILE A 163 -1.44 -12.91 -9.88
N VAL A 164 -1.53 -13.10 -11.20
CA VAL A 164 -0.58 -13.93 -11.95
C VAL A 164 0.83 -13.31 -11.94
N GLY A 165 0.95 -12.00 -12.09
CA GLY A 165 2.22 -11.28 -12.00
C GLY A 165 2.88 -11.46 -10.63
N ILE A 166 2.13 -11.21 -9.55
CA ILE A 166 2.60 -11.33 -8.16
C ILE A 166 2.97 -12.79 -7.85
N ALA A 167 2.10 -13.74 -8.19
CA ALA A 167 2.37 -15.17 -7.98
C ALA A 167 3.60 -15.64 -8.76
N SER A 168 3.81 -15.13 -9.97
CA SER A 168 5.01 -15.40 -10.77
C SER A 168 6.28 -14.83 -10.15
N ALA A 169 6.23 -13.59 -9.65
CA ALA A 169 7.35 -12.98 -8.92
C ALA A 169 7.70 -13.79 -7.66
N TRP A 170 6.68 -14.20 -6.90
CA TRP A 170 6.85 -15.02 -5.71
C TRP A 170 7.45 -16.40 -6.02
N ALA A 171 6.94 -17.09 -7.06
CA ALA A 171 7.44 -18.40 -7.48
C ALA A 171 8.90 -18.36 -7.96
N ARG A 172 9.34 -17.23 -8.53
CA ARG A 172 10.72 -16.99 -8.97
C ARG A 172 11.64 -16.45 -7.86
N GLY A 173 11.11 -16.21 -6.66
CA GLY A 173 11.87 -15.66 -5.54
C GLY A 173 12.33 -14.21 -5.77
N LEU A 174 11.65 -13.47 -6.64
CA LEU A 174 11.89 -12.03 -6.79
C LEU A 174 11.52 -11.34 -5.48
N LYS A 175 12.18 -10.23 -5.19
CA LYS A 175 11.99 -9.45 -3.97
C LYS A 175 11.51 -8.05 -4.32
N ILE A 176 10.29 -7.95 -4.85
CA ILE A 176 9.77 -6.71 -5.43
C ILE A 176 8.59 -6.17 -4.65
N ASP A 177 8.45 -4.84 -4.64
CA ASP A 177 7.19 -4.18 -4.36
C ASP A 177 6.31 -4.31 -5.60
N CYS A 178 5.14 -4.93 -5.45
CA CYS A 178 4.25 -5.21 -6.56
C CYS A 178 3.64 -3.95 -7.19
N GLY A 179 3.76 -2.79 -6.53
CA GLY A 179 3.40 -1.48 -7.09
C GLY A 179 1.89 -1.27 -7.27
N CYS A 180 1.03 -2.13 -6.71
CA CYS A 180 -0.41 -2.11 -6.94
C CYS A 180 -1.09 -0.79 -6.55
N PHE A 181 -0.50 -0.02 -5.63
CA PHE A 181 -0.97 1.30 -5.21
C PHE A 181 0.09 2.39 -5.37
N GLY A 182 0.96 2.26 -6.38
CA GLY A 182 2.15 3.09 -6.57
C GLY A 182 3.40 2.42 -5.99
N GLY A 183 4.56 2.97 -6.30
CA GLY A 183 5.87 2.43 -5.94
C GLY A 183 6.35 1.39 -6.94
N GLY A 184 7.13 0.42 -6.44
CA GLY A 184 7.80 -0.58 -7.25
C GLY A 184 9.31 -0.65 -6.98
N GLY A 185 9.96 -1.67 -7.55
CA GLY A 185 11.38 -1.93 -7.33
C GLY A 185 11.62 -2.94 -6.22
N GLN A 186 12.85 -3.04 -5.73
CA GLN A 186 13.28 -4.12 -4.83
C GLN A 186 13.01 -3.79 -3.35
N ILE A 187 12.51 -4.77 -2.59
CA ILE A 187 12.25 -4.67 -1.14
C ILE A 187 12.67 -5.96 -0.42
N ASP A 188 13.09 -5.87 0.84
CA ASP A 188 13.64 -7.04 1.55
C ASP A 188 12.63 -8.16 1.85
N ASP A 189 11.39 -7.77 2.16
CA ASP A 189 10.32 -8.65 2.64
C ASP A 189 8.97 -8.29 1.98
N PRO A 190 8.68 -8.88 0.79
CA PRO A 190 7.44 -8.61 0.07
C PRO A 190 6.21 -9.32 0.68
N PRO A 191 5.08 -8.61 0.91
CA PRO A 191 3.87 -9.19 1.48
C PRO A 191 2.99 -9.91 0.44
N TYR A 192 3.57 -10.76 -0.42
CA TYR A 192 2.90 -11.35 -1.58
C TYR A 192 1.56 -12.02 -1.27
N LEU A 193 1.48 -12.77 -0.16
CA LEU A 193 0.23 -13.43 0.24
C LEU A 193 -0.89 -12.42 0.54
N GLY A 194 -0.56 -11.32 1.20
CA GLY A 194 -1.53 -10.27 1.53
C GLY A 194 -2.03 -9.56 0.28
N GLU A 195 -1.15 -9.32 -0.69
CA GLU A 195 -1.50 -8.68 -1.95
C GLU A 195 -2.35 -9.59 -2.84
N ILE A 196 -2.01 -10.88 -2.95
CA ILE A 196 -2.82 -11.86 -3.67
C ILE A 196 -4.21 -11.98 -3.04
N MET A 197 -4.32 -12.06 -1.71
CA MET A 197 -5.62 -12.17 -1.03
C MET A 197 -6.48 -10.92 -1.21
N ARG A 198 -5.86 -9.74 -1.15
CA ARG A 198 -6.52 -8.47 -1.46
C ARG A 198 -7.07 -8.47 -2.89
N ASP A 199 -6.25 -8.83 -3.87
CA ASP A 199 -6.63 -8.83 -5.28
C ASP A 199 -7.70 -9.89 -5.58
N LEU A 200 -7.70 -11.03 -4.87
CA LEU A 200 -8.80 -11.99 -4.90
C LEU A 200 -10.11 -11.42 -4.36
N GLY A 201 -10.05 -10.59 -3.31
CA GLY A 201 -11.21 -9.84 -2.81
C GLY A 201 -11.76 -8.86 -3.84
N PHE A 202 -10.89 -8.12 -4.53
CA PHE A 202 -11.29 -7.22 -5.61
C PHE A 202 -11.80 -7.96 -6.84
N LEU A 203 -11.21 -9.11 -7.17
CA LEU A 203 -11.70 -10.01 -8.21
C LEU A 203 -13.12 -10.51 -7.89
N ALA A 204 -13.41 -10.83 -6.63
CA ALA A 204 -14.76 -11.22 -6.22
C ALA A 204 -15.78 -10.07 -6.40
N LEU A 205 -15.40 -8.83 -6.09
CA LEU A 205 -16.23 -7.64 -6.38
C LEU A 205 -16.46 -7.46 -7.89
N ALA A 206 -15.40 -7.62 -8.68
CA ALA A 206 -15.46 -7.49 -10.14
C ALA A 206 -16.36 -8.57 -10.76
N ALA A 207 -16.20 -9.83 -10.33
CA ALA A 207 -17.06 -10.95 -10.72
C ALA A 207 -18.53 -10.70 -10.32
N TRP A 208 -18.75 -10.10 -9.15
CA TRP A 208 -20.10 -9.71 -8.72
C TRP A 208 -20.72 -8.67 -9.66
N VAL A 209 -19.99 -7.61 -9.98
CA VAL A 209 -20.48 -6.57 -10.90
C VAL A 209 -20.71 -7.14 -12.31
N ALA A 210 -19.92 -8.11 -12.74
CA ALA A 210 -20.06 -8.76 -14.04
C ALA A 210 -21.27 -9.72 -14.13
N ALA A 211 -21.58 -10.46 -13.05
CA ALA A 211 -22.59 -11.52 -13.07
C ALA A 211 -24.00 -11.02 -12.73
N TRP A 212 -24.15 -9.99 -11.89
CA TRP A 212 -25.45 -9.49 -11.44
C TRP A 212 -25.92 -8.24 -12.18
N PRO A 213 -27.21 -7.85 -12.09
CA PRO A 213 -27.71 -6.62 -12.69
C PRO A 213 -26.99 -5.38 -12.15
N PRO A 214 -26.93 -4.26 -12.91
CA PRO A 214 -26.07 -3.08 -12.66
C PRO A 214 -26.16 -2.41 -11.27
N GLY A 215 -27.15 -2.80 -10.45
CA GLY A 215 -27.46 -2.21 -9.16
C GLY A 215 -28.15 -0.86 -9.27
N ARG A 216 -28.36 -0.22 -8.12
CA ARG A 216 -28.98 1.11 -8.02
C ARG A 216 -28.02 2.18 -8.59
N PHE A 217 -28.60 3.26 -9.12
CA PHE A 217 -27.89 4.44 -9.66
C PHE A 217 -27.02 4.22 -10.91
N ALA A 218 -27.07 3.05 -11.55
CA ALA A 218 -26.34 2.81 -12.79
C ALA A 218 -26.96 3.60 -13.97
N LEU A 219 -26.13 4.25 -14.78
CA LEU A 219 -26.55 4.88 -16.03
C LEU A 219 -27.13 3.88 -17.02
N ASP A 220 -26.65 2.63 -17.03
CA ASP A 220 -27.17 1.55 -17.88
C ASP A 220 -28.70 1.40 -17.74
N ARG A 221 -29.23 1.56 -16.52
CA ARG A 221 -30.67 1.48 -16.22
C ARG A 221 -31.43 2.71 -16.70
N LYS A 222 -30.82 3.91 -16.67
CA LYS A 222 -31.44 5.15 -17.16
C LYS A 222 -31.48 5.23 -18.69
N ILE A 223 -30.48 4.65 -19.35
CA ILE A 223 -30.34 4.66 -20.81
C ILE A 223 -31.06 3.46 -21.46
N GLY A 224 -31.57 2.52 -20.66
CA GLY A 224 -32.32 1.36 -21.15
C GLY A 224 -31.44 0.29 -21.80
N LEU A 225 -30.14 0.28 -21.50
CA LEU A 225 -29.19 -0.75 -21.97
C LEU A 225 -29.46 -2.13 -21.33
N TYR A 226 -30.23 -2.15 -20.23
CA TYR A 226 -30.76 -3.36 -19.60
C TYR A 226 -32.28 -3.21 -19.46
N GLN A 227 -33.05 -4.05 -20.15
CA GLN A 227 -34.44 -4.29 -19.81
C GLN A 227 -34.47 -5.47 -18.83
N ASP A 228 -34.80 -5.18 -17.57
CA ASP A 228 -35.04 -6.19 -16.53
C ASP A 228 -36.32 -6.98 -16.87
#